data_AF-A0A419QY58-F1
#
_entry.id   AF-A0A419QY58-F1
#
_cell.length_a   1.000
_cell.length_b   1.000
_cell.length_c   1.000
_cell.angle_alpha   90.00
_cell.angle_beta   90.00
_cell.angle_gamma   90.00
#
_symmetry.space_group_name_H-M   'P 1'
#
loop_
_entity.id
_entity.type
_entity.pdbx_description
1 polymer ?
#
loop_
_entity_poly.entity_id
_entity_poly.type
_entity_poly.pdbx_seq_one_letter_code
_entity_poly.pdbx_strand_id
1 'polypeptide(L)'
;MLAMNAPYHPPVKRSVAIAGHRTSISLEPLFWDMLRAAAAREQVPLSAIVARIDEERIRAEHPCGLAGAIRIWLVARHIGDGGEAAEAGNMPR
;
A
#
# COMPACT_ATOMS: atom_id res chain seq x y z
N MET A 1 -9.86 -9.00 14.60
CA MET A 1 -9.51 -7.83 15.44
C MET A 1 -8.06 -7.49 15.13
N LEU A 2 -7.80 -6.51 14.26
CA LEU A 2 -6.44 -6.08 13.94
C LEU A 2 -5.84 -5.49 15.21
N ALA A 3 -4.82 -6.13 15.77
CA ALA A 3 -4.06 -5.55 16.86
C ALA A 3 -3.55 -4.20 16.37
N MET A 4 -4.08 -3.12 16.92
CA MET A 4 -3.56 -1.78 16.64
C MET A 4 -2.17 -1.74 17.25
N ASN A 5 -1.18 -2.20 16.49
CA ASN A 5 0.22 -1.91 16.78
C ASN A 5 0.28 -0.41 17.02
N ALA A 6 0.91 -0.01 18.13
CA ALA A 6 1.04 1.38 18.52
C ALA A 6 1.33 2.25 17.28
N PRO A 7 0.61 3.36 17.07
CA PRO A 7 0.65 4.11 15.82
C PRO A 7 2.06 4.53 15.41
N TYR A 8 2.97 4.63 16.39
CA TYR A 8 4.37 5.00 16.22
C TYR A 8 5.32 3.82 16.43
N HIS A 9 5.15 2.76 15.65
CA HIS A 9 6.08 1.62 15.66
C HIS A 9 7.14 1.77 14.53
N PRO A 10 8.43 1.51 14.80
CA PRO A 10 9.48 1.60 13.79
C PRO A 10 9.26 0.63 12.61
N PRO A 11 9.89 0.85 11.45
CA PRO A 11 9.77 -0.04 10.31
C PRO A 11 10.21 -1.48 10.61
N VAL A 12 9.42 -2.45 10.17
CA VAL A 12 9.73 -3.87 10.18
C VAL A 12 10.19 -4.30 8.80
N LYS A 13 11.37 -4.91 8.71
CA LYS A 13 11.94 -5.41 7.46
C LYS A 13 11.31 -6.76 7.08
N ARG A 14 10.87 -6.89 5.82
CA ARG A 14 10.45 -8.16 5.22
C ARG A 14 11.04 -8.30 3.82
N SER A 15 11.24 -9.54 3.41
CA SER A 15 11.71 -9.86 2.06
C SER A 15 10.53 -10.33 1.22
N VAL A 16 10.31 -9.67 0.08
CA VAL A 16 9.21 -9.94 -0.86
C VAL A 16 9.81 -10.32 -2.20
N ALA A 17 9.31 -11.38 -2.83
CA ALA A 17 9.69 -11.72 -4.19
C ALA A 17 8.91 -10.83 -5.18
N ILE A 18 9.62 -10.02 -5.96
CA ILE A 18 9.06 -9.18 -7.02
C ILE A 18 9.88 -9.41 -8.30
N ALA A 19 9.23 -9.51 -9.46
CA ALA A 19 9.89 -9.71 -10.76
C ALA A 19 11.04 -10.74 -10.75
N GLY A 20 10.81 -11.90 -10.11
CA GLY A 20 11.79 -12.99 -10.03
C GLY A 20 12.96 -12.80 -9.05
N HIS A 21 13.06 -11.66 -8.36
CA HIS A 21 14.11 -11.38 -7.39
C HIS A 21 13.55 -11.04 -6.00
N ARG A 22 14.33 -11.29 -4.94
CA ARG A 22 13.94 -10.97 -3.56
C ARG A 22 14.36 -9.55 -3.21
N THR A 23 13.37 -8.72 -2.90
CA THR A 23 13.59 -7.33 -2.48
C THR A 23 13.30 -7.19 -0.99
N SER A 24 14.23 -6.59 -0.26
CA SER A 24 14.07 -6.30 1.16
C SER A 24 13.41 -4.94 1.34
N ILE A 25 12.28 -4.90 2.03
CA ILE A 25 11.47 -3.69 2.22
C ILE A 25 11.27 -3.49 3.73
N SER A 26 11.46 -2.26 4.20
CA SER A 26 11.19 -1.87 5.59
C SER A 26 10.00 -0.91 5.64
N LEU A 27 8.92 -1.34 6.28
CA LEU A 27 7.67 -0.56 6.45
C LEU A 27 7.17 -0.62 7.88
N GLU A 28 6.53 0.43 8.34
CA GLU A 28 5.81 0.45 9.60
C GLU A 28 4.70 -0.62 9.57
N PRO A 29 4.37 -1.25 10.71
CA PRO A 29 3.35 -2.29 10.77
C PRO A 29 2.01 -1.89 10.15
N LEU A 30 1.60 -0.63 10.33
CA LEU A 30 0.40 -0.07 9.71
C LEU A 30 0.38 -0.25 8.19
N PHE A 31 1.47 0.10 7.51
CA PHE A 31 1.55 -0.05 6.05
C PHE A 31 1.61 -1.52 5.64
N TRP A 32 2.23 -2.38 6.46
CA TRP A 32 2.18 -3.82 6.21
C TRP A 32 0.74 -4.38 6.28
N ASP A 33 -0.07 -3.90 7.21
CA ASP A 33 -1.49 -4.29 7.33
C ASP A 33 -2.32 -3.73 6.18
N MET A 34 -2.13 -2.45 5.83
CA MET A 34 -2.80 -1.84 4.68
C MET A 34 -2.47 -2.57 3.37
N LEU A 35 -1.21 -2.96 3.18
CA LEU A 35 -0.77 -3.70 1.99
C LEU A 35 -1.41 -5.10 1.93
N ARG A 36 -1.51 -5.80 3.07
CA ARG A 36 -2.25 -7.07 3.18
C ARG A 36 -3.73 -6.89 2.88
N ALA A 37 -4.34 -5.83 3.39
CA ALA A 37 -5.75 -5.54 3.14
C ALA A 37 -6.02 -5.23 1.66
N ALA A 38 -5.14 -4.47 0.99
CA ALA A 38 -5.23 -4.20 -0.43
C ALA A 38 -5.13 -5.48 -1.26
N ALA A 39 -4.12 -6.32 -0.98
CA ALA A 39 -3.94 -7.61 -1.64
C ALA A 39 -5.16 -8.54 -1.45
N ALA A 40 -5.69 -8.62 -0.23
CA ALA A 40 -6.89 -9.42 0.07
C ALA A 40 -8.13 -8.91 -0.67
N ARG A 41 -8.32 -7.58 -0.75
CA ARG A 41 -9.45 -6.96 -1.46
C ARG A 41 -9.39 -7.19 -2.97
N GLU A 42 -8.20 -7.13 -3.54
CA GLU A 42 -7.96 -7.38 -4.97
C GLU A 42 -7.82 -8.87 -5.31
N GLN A 43 -7.85 -9.76 -4.31
CA GLN A 43 -7.66 -11.20 -4.45
C GLN A 43 -6.35 -11.58 -5.19
N VAL A 44 -5.30 -10.81 -4.98
CA VAL A 44 -3.97 -11.05 -5.56
C VAL A 44 -2.93 -11.26 -4.46
N PRO A 45 -1.80 -11.94 -4.75
CA PRO A 45 -0.68 -12.01 -3.82
C PRO A 45 -0.13 -10.63 -3.46
N LEU A 46 0.34 -10.45 -2.22
CA LEU A 46 0.99 -9.20 -1.78
C LEU A 46 2.15 -8.79 -2.70
N SER A 47 2.92 -9.76 -3.19
CA SER A 47 4.00 -9.53 -4.16
C SER A 47 3.53 -8.90 -5.46
N ALA A 48 2.31 -9.21 -5.92
CA ALA A 48 1.76 -8.63 -7.13
C ALA A 48 1.46 -7.13 -6.95
N ILE A 49 0.91 -6.75 -5.78
CA ILE A 49 0.72 -5.33 -5.43
C ILE A 49 2.07 -4.61 -5.38
N VAL A 50 3.07 -5.19 -4.72
CA VAL A 50 4.41 -4.58 -4.62
C VAL A 50 5.07 -4.46 -6.01
N ALA A 51 4.98 -5.48 -6.86
CA ALA A 51 5.51 -5.44 -8.21
C ALA A 51 4.84 -4.36 -9.07
N ARG A 52 3.51 -4.23 -9.00
CA ARG A 52 2.77 -3.15 -9.68
C ARG A 52 3.25 -1.77 -9.25
N ILE A 53 3.37 -1.54 -7.93
CA ILE A 53 3.88 -0.28 -7.39
C ILE A 53 5.33 -0.03 -7.84
N ASP A 54 6.15 -1.08 -7.90
CA ASP A 54 7.55 -1.00 -8.36
C ASP A 54 7.65 -0.58 -9.84
N GLU A 55 6.79 -1.13 -10.69
CA GLU A 55 6.71 -0.78 -12.11
C GLU A 55 6.19 0.65 -12.31
N GLU A 56 5.12 1.03 -11.61
CA GLU A 56 4.53 2.38 -11.66
C GLU A 56 5.55 3.44 -11.22
N ARG A 57 6.24 3.22 -10.08
CA ARG A 57 7.22 4.19 -9.56
C ARG A 57 8.42 4.38 -10.50
N ILE A 58 8.86 3.33 -11.21
CA ILE A 58 10.03 3.41 -12.12
C ILE A 58 9.70 4.24 -13.36
N ARG A 59 8.43 4.26 -13.76
CA ARG A 59 7.95 5.05 -14.91
C ARG A 59 7.62 6.50 -14.55
N ALA A 60 7.57 6.85 -13.27
CA ALA A 60 7.28 8.21 -12.83
C ALA A 60 8.43 9.18 -13.18
N GLU A 61 8.09 10.44 -13.43
CA GLU A 61 9.06 11.51 -13.74
C GLU A 61 10.10 11.70 -12.62
N HIS A 62 9.65 11.56 -11.37
CA HIS A 62 10.49 11.66 -10.17
C HIS A 62 10.36 10.38 -9.32
N PRO A 63 11.09 9.30 -9.66
CA PRO A 63 10.96 8.02 -8.98
C PRO A 63 11.50 8.09 -7.55
N CYS A 64 10.71 7.64 -6.57
CA CYS A 64 11.17 7.45 -5.20
C CYS A 64 11.53 5.98 -4.92
N GLY A 65 12.16 5.72 -3.77
CA GLY A 65 12.46 4.37 -3.32
C GLY A 65 11.18 3.57 -3.06
N LEU A 66 11.23 2.24 -3.26
CA LEU A 66 10.06 1.35 -3.17
C LEU A 66 9.27 1.48 -1.86
N ALA A 67 9.95 1.60 -0.72
CA ALA A 67 9.26 1.77 0.56
C ALA A 67 8.49 3.10 0.64
N GLY A 68 8.99 4.18 0.03
CA GLY A 68 8.27 5.45 -0.08
C GLY A 68 7.08 5.35 -1.03
N ALA A 69 7.28 4.73 -2.20
CA ALA A 69 6.24 4.50 -3.18
C ALA A 69 5.06 3.70 -2.59
N ILE A 70 5.34 2.64 -1.81
CA ILE A 70 4.30 1.85 -1.15
C ILE A 70 3.46 2.70 -0.18
N ARG A 71 4.11 3.53 0.65
CA ARG A 71 3.39 4.40 1.60
C ARG A 71 2.48 5.38 0.86
N ILE A 72 2.99 6.03 -0.18
CA ILE A 72 2.24 6.99 -1.00
C ILE A 72 1.05 6.30 -1.68
N TRP A 73 1.28 5.15 -2.33
CA TRP A 73 0.25 4.40 -3.05
C TRP A 73 -0.91 3.97 -2.13
N LEU A 74 -0.58 3.46 -0.93
CA LEU A 74 -1.57 3.04 0.05
C LEU A 74 -2.41 4.20 0.60
N VAL A 75 -1.78 5.35 0.88
CA VAL A 75 -2.48 6.54 1.39
C VAL A 75 -3.33 7.19 0.31
N ALA A 76 -2.80 7.36 -0.91
CA ALA A 76 -3.55 7.91 -2.04
C ALA A 76 -4.82 7.09 -2.33
N ARG A 77 -4.69 5.76 -2.34
CA ARG A 77 -5.84 4.85 -2.45
C ARG A 77 -6.84 5.00 -1.31
N HIS A 78 -6.36 5.07 -0.07
CA HIS A 78 -7.26 5.19 1.09
C HIS A 78 -8.04 6.51 1.10
N ILE A 79 -7.42 7.60 0.66
CA ILE A 79 -8.08 8.90 0.52
C ILE A 79 -9.12 8.85 -0.62
N GLY A 80 -8.78 8.23 -1.75
CA GLY A 80 -9.72 8.04 -2.88
C GLY A 80 -10.93 7.17 -2.51
N ASP A 81 -10.71 6.05 -1.82
CA ASP A 81 -11.76 5.16 -1.32
C ASP A 81 -12.69 5.87 -0.30
N GLY A 82 -12.17 6.87 0.43
CA GLY A 82 -12.95 7.69 1.37
C GLY A 82 -13.78 8.80 0.71
N GLY A 83 -13.45 9.20 -0.52
CA GLY A 83 -14.18 10.20 -1.30
C GLY A 83 -15.49 9.67 -1.87
N GLU A 84 -15.50 8.45 -2.41
CA GLU A 84 -16.72 7.84 -2.97
C GLU A 84 -17.79 7.57 -1.89
N ALA A 85 -17.38 7.18 -0.68
CA ALA A 85 -18.31 6.98 0.44
C ALA A 85 -18.93 8.30 0.94
N ALA A 86 -18.26 9.44 0.75
CA ALA A 86 -18.78 10.75 1.12
C ALA A 86 -19.75 11.32 0.07
N GLU A 87 -19.55 11.03 -1.22
CA GLU A 87 -20.46 11.47 -2.30
C GLU A 87 -21.76 10.66 -2.37
N ALA A 88 -21.74 9.36 -2.03
CA ALA A 88 -22.94 8.52 -1.99
C ALA A 88 -24.00 8.99 -0.95
N GLY A 89 -23.62 9.84 0.00
CA GLY A 89 -24.52 10.44 1.00
C GLY A 89 -25.13 11.78 0.61
N ASN A 90 -24.70 12.42 -0.50
CA ASN A 90 -25.14 13.76 -0.91
C ASN A 90 -25.75 13.74 -2.32
N MET A 91 -26.79 12.93 -2.51
CA MET A 91 -27.63 13.00 -3.71
C MET A 91 -28.80 13.96 -3.44
N PRO A 92 -28.82 15.17 -4.03
CA PRO A 92 -29.97 16.05 -3.94
C PRO A 92 -31.15 15.41 -4.71
N ARG A 93 -32.35 15.47 -4.11
CA ARG A 93 -33.59 15.12 -4.82
C ARG A 93 -33.91 16.14 -5.90
#